data_AF-B9X862-F1
#
_entry.id   AF-B9X862-F1
#
_cell.length_a   1.000
_cell.length_b   1.000
_cell.length_c   1.000
_cell.angle_alpha   90.00
_cell.angle_beta   90.00
_cell.angle_gamma   90.00
#
_symmetry.space_group_name_H-M   'P 1'
#
loop_
_entity.id
_entity.type
_entity.pdbx_description
1 polymer ?
#
loop_
_entity_poly.entity_id
_entity_poly.type
_entity_poly.pdbx_seq_one_letter_code
_entity_poly.pdbx_strand_id
1 'polypeptide(L)'
;MEDMLKASDINALCKIISDFNGIDVIGINVSDVCNWTDFFIIATFVSFKQMEALYLDKIVKFFKEKKINLNVQGKGLVYDWTVVSGGNLVIHLMSEKSREY
;
A
#
# COMPACT_ATOMS: atom_id res chain seq x y z
N MET A 1 20.40 -2.40 -2.48
CA MET A 1 20.08 -3.42 -1.46
C MET A 1 19.48 -2.82 -0.19
N GLU A 2 19.61 -1.50 0.06
CA GLU A 2 19.04 -0.83 1.24
C GLU A 2 17.53 -0.49 1.13
N ASP A 3 16.95 -0.50 -0.08
CA ASP A 3 15.54 -0.12 -0.30
C ASP A 3 14.58 -1.30 -0.58
N MET A 4 15.05 -2.54 -0.41
CA MET A 4 14.25 -3.74 -0.72
C MET A 4 13.52 -4.24 0.52
N LEU A 5 12.19 -4.30 0.42
CA LEU A 5 11.31 -4.91 1.40
C LEU A 5 11.31 -6.43 1.24
N LYS A 6 11.12 -7.12 2.36
CA LYS A 6 11.00 -8.58 2.42
C LYS A 6 9.55 -8.99 2.67
N ALA A 7 9.23 -10.26 2.46
CA ALA A 7 7.89 -10.79 2.77
C ALA A 7 7.41 -10.49 4.21
N SER A 8 8.33 -10.43 5.19
CA SER A 8 8.01 -10.03 6.56
C SER A 8 7.51 -8.58 6.67
N ASP A 9 8.07 -7.68 5.87
CA ASP A 9 7.66 -6.28 5.80
C ASP A 9 6.27 -6.15 5.17
N ILE A 10 5.98 -6.97 4.15
CA ILE A 10 4.67 -7.04 3.51
C ILE A 10 3.62 -7.53 4.51
N ASN A 11 3.91 -8.61 5.23
CA ASN A 11 3.02 -9.13 6.27
C ASN A 11 2.74 -8.08 7.37
N ALA A 12 3.78 -7.34 7.78
CA ALA A 12 3.64 -6.26 8.75
C ALA A 12 2.75 -5.13 8.23
N LEU A 13 2.93 -4.70 6.98
CA LEU A 13 2.08 -3.69 6.35
C LEU A 13 0.64 -4.17 6.16
N CYS A 14 0.42 -5.39 5.67
CA CYS A 14 -0.93 -5.98 5.58
C CYS A 14 -1.61 -5.98 6.94
N LYS A 15 -0.89 -6.35 8.01
CA LYS A 15 -1.41 -6.29 9.37
C LYS A 15 -1.74 -4.85 9.81
N ILE A 16 -0.84 -3.89 9.58
CA ILE A 16 -1.08 -2.48 9.90
C ILE A 16 -2.34 -1.95 9.20
N ILE A 17 -2.52 -2.30 7.93
CA ILE A 17 -3.67 -1.89 7.11
C ILE A 17 -4.95 -2.55 7.63
N SER A 18 -4.92 -3.85 7.92
CA SER A 18 -6.05 -4.59 8.48
C SER A 18 -6.44 -4.08 9.88
N ASP A 19 -5.46 -3.83 10.76
CA ASP A 19 -5.68 -3.27 12.10
C ASP A 19 -6.26 -1.84 12.04
N PHE A 20 -6.08 -1.15 10.90
CA PHE A 20 -6.69 0.15 10.62
C PHE A 20 -8.06 0.02 9.90
N ASN A 21 -8.72 -1.13 10.00
CA ASN A 21 -10.00 -1.47 9.38
C ASN A 21 -9.99 -1.40 7.84
N GLY A 22 -8.84 -1.65 7.20
CA GLY A 22 -8.81 -1.97 5.77
C GLY A 22 -9.51 -3.30 5.51
N ILE A 23 -10.27 -3.38 4.42
CA ILE A 23 -11.07 -4.55 4.04
C ILE A 23 -10.37 -5.31 2.91
N ASP A 24 -10.50 -6.64 2.89
CA ASP A 24 -9.93 -7.52 1.87
C ASP A 24 -8.44 -7.26 1.60
N VAL A 25 -7.67 -7.07 2.68
CA VAL A 25 -6.25 -6.76 2.61
C VAL A 25 -5.48 -8.00 2.17
N ILE A 26 -4.82 -7.93 1.02
CA ILE A 26 -4.03 -9.03 0.46
C ILE A 26 -2.64 -8.55 0.05
N GLY A 27 -1.62 -9.29 0.47
CA GLY A 27 -0.25 -9.17 -0.04
C GLY A 27 0.00 -10.24 -1.10
N ILE A 28 0.60 -9.86 -2.22
CA ILE A 28 0.84 -10.72 -3.38
C ILE A 28 2.31 -10.63 -3.75
N ASN A 29 2.98 -11.78 -3.91
CA ASN A 29 4.28 -11.82 -4.56
C ASN A 29 4.07 -11.85 -6.08
N VAL A 30 4.62 -10.86 -6.76
CA VAL A 30 4.53 -10.69 -8.22
C VAL A 30 5.90 -10.76 -8.91
N SER A 31 6.99 -11.08 -8.18
CA SER A 31 8.36 -11.07 -8.71
C SER A 31 8.58 -11.97 -9.93
N ASP A 32 7.77 -13.03 -10.06
CA ASP A 32 7.89 -14.00 -11.16
C ASP A 32 7.22 -13.52 -12.46
N VAL A 33 6.35 -12.52 -12.38
CA VAL A 33 5.56 -12.00 -13.52
C VAL A 33 5.77 -10.51 -13.76
N CYS A 34 6.38 -9.80 -12.82
CA CYS A 34 6.61 -8.37 -12.84
C CYS A 34 8.11 -8.07 -12.67
N ASN A 35 8.70 -7.36 -13.64
CA ASN A 35 10.14 -7.08 -13.65
C ASN A 35 10.53 -5.77 -12.93
N TRP A 36 9.56 -5.00 -12.44
CA TRP A 36 9.78 -3.67 -11.86
C TRP A 36 9.33 -3.56 -10.39
N THR A 37 8.69 -4.58 -9.84
CA THR A 37 8.30 -4.66 -8.42
C THR A 37 8.16 -6.12 -7.99
N ASP A 38 8.38 -6.40 -6.71
CA ASP A 38 8.32 -7.77 -6.19
C ASP A 38 7.00 -8.04 -5.48
N PHE A 39 6.36 -7.01 -4.92
CA PHE A 39 5.18 -7.16 -4.09
C PHE A 39 4.08 -6.18 -4.44
N PHE A 40 2.85 -6.66 -4.39
CA PHE A 40 1.65 -5.84 -4.31
C PHE A 40 0.97 -6.00 -2.95
N ILE A 41 0.36 -4.92 -2.47
CA ILE A 41 -0.68 -4.96 -1.44
C ILE A 41 -1.93 -4.33 -2.03
N ILE A 42 -3.09 -4.98 -1.88
CA ILE A 42 -4.39 -4.46 -2.31
C ILE A 42 -5.30 -4.39 -1.08
N ALA A 43 -5.94 -3.25 -0.87
CA ALA A 43 -6.84 -3.04 0.27
C ALA A 43 -8.02 -2.11 -0.11
N THR A 44 -9.20 -2.45 0.43
CA THR A 44 -10.45 -1.71 0.25
C THR A 44 -10.72 -0.79 1.44
N PHE A 45 -11.26 0.40 1.17
CA PHE A 45 -11.70 1.36 2.18
C PHE A 45 -13.11 1.88 1.88
N VAL A 46 -13.92 1.97 2.94
CA VAL A 46 -15.28 2.54 2.87
C VAL A 46 -15.27 4.07 2.95
N SER A 47 -14.15 4.67 3.38
CA SER A 47 -14.05 6.11 3.62
C SER A 47 -12.70 6.65 3.15
N PHE A 48 -12.74 7.71 2.33
CA PHE A 48 -11.54 8.43 1.91
C PHE A 48 -10.77 9.04 3.08
N LYS A 49 -11.48 9.51 4.12
CA LYS A 49 -10.83 10.04 5.34
C LYS A 49 -10.06 8.95 6.10
N GLN A 50 -10.62 7.75 6.18
CA GLN A 50 -9.94 6.61 6.81
C GLN A 50 -8.69 6.22 6.03
N MET A 51 -8.80 6.14 4.70
CA MET A 51 -7.69 5.83 3.81
C MET A 51 -6.59 6.91 3.89
N GLU A 52 -6.96 8.19 3.95
CA GLU A 52 -6.02 9.31 4.15
C GLU A 52 -5.30 9.24 5.49
N ALA A 53 -6.02 8.96 6.59
CA ALA A 53 -5.40 8.78 7.90
C ALA A 53 -4.43 7.59 7.93
N LEU A 54 -4.81 6.44 7.33
CA LEU A 54 -3.91 5.30 7.19
C LEU A 54 -2.63 5.68 6.44
N TYR A 55 -2.78 6.39 5.31
CA TYR A 55 -1.66 6.81 4.48
C TYR A 55 -0.69 7.71 5.28
N LEU A 56 -1.21 8.78 5.88
CA LEU A 56 -0.39 9.77 6.59
C LEU A 56 0.23 9.22 7.88
N ASP A 57 -0.52 8.46 8.67
CA ASP A 57 -0.10 8.07 10.02
C ASP A 57 0.62 6.73 10.08
N LYS A 58 0.34 5.83 9.12
CA LYS A 58 0.87 4.46 9.13
C LYS A 58 1.82 4.20 7.98
N ILE A 59 1.37 4.38 6.73
CA ILE A 59 2.17 4.04 5.56
C ILE A 59 3.40 4.96 5.48
N VAL A 60 3.20 6.29 5.51
CA VAL A 60 4.32 7.25 5.48
C VAL A 60 5.31 7.00 6.63
N LYS A 61 4.81 6.68 7.83
CA LYS A 61 5.65 6.38 8.98
C LYS A 61 6.49 5.10 8.78
N PHE A 62 5.87 4.02 8.32
CA PHE A 62 6.55 2.76 8.03
C PHE A 62 7.73 2.95 7.06
N PHE A 63 7.49 3.65 5.95
CA PHE A 63 8.52 3.90 4.95
C PHE A 63 9.62 4.84 5.44
N LYS A 64 9.29 5.86 6.24
CA LYS A 64 10.28 6.72 6.91
C LYS A 64 11.19 5.94 7.84
N GLU A 65 10.66 5.04 8.66
CA GLU A 65 11.44 4.19 9.56
C GLU A 65 12.38 3.25 8.80
N LYS A 66 11.95 2.78 7.63
CA LYS A 66 12.76 1.97 6.71
C LYS A 66 13.73 2.79 5.85
N LYS A 67 13.66 4.13 5.90
CA LYS A 67 14.42 5.06 5.04
C LYS A 67 14.17 4.86 3.54
N ILE A 68 12.97 4.40 3.17
CA ILE A 68 12.56 4.18 1.79
C ILE A 68 11.69 5.37 1.35
N ASN A 69 12.00 5.94 0.18
CA ASN A 69 11.20 7.02 -0.38
C ASN A 69 9.86 6.50 -0.94
N LEU A 70 8.80 7.26 -0.68
CA LEU A 70 7.46 7.00 -1.20
C LEU A 70 7.16 7.89 -2.40
N ASN A 71 6.47 7.31 -3.38
CA ASN A 71 5.80 8.01 -4.45
C ASN A 71 4.29 7.72 -4.37
N VAL A 72 3.46 8.72 -4.62
CA VAL A 72 2.00 8.56 -4.66
C VAL A 72 1.49 9.02 -6.01
N GLN A 73 0.66 8.20 -6.65
CA GLN A 73 -0.01 8.53 -7.89
C GLN A 73 -1.53 8.65 -7.66
N GLY A 74 -2.09 9.75 -8.17
CA GLY A 74 -3.50 10.13 -8.09
C GLY A 74 -3.67 11.61 -8.43
N LYS A 75 -4.87 12.04 -8.84
CA LYS A 75 -5.27 13.45 -8.60
C LYS A 75 -5.30 13.58 -7.07
N GLY A 76 -4.84 14.66 -6.41
CA GLY A 76 -4.82 14.90 -4.94
C GLY A 76 -4.34 13.77 -3.96
N LEU A 77 -4.55 13.96 -2.65
CA LEU A 77 -3.95 13.12 -1.59
C LEU A 77 -4.44 11.65 -1.60
N VAL A 78 -5.77 11.44 -1.62
CA VAL A 78 -6.40 10.10 -1.66
C VAL A 78 -7.73 10.15 -2.41
N TYR A 79 -7.90 9.27 -3.41
CA TYR A 79 -9.04 9.21 -4.34
C TYR A 79 -9.64 7.80 -4.35
N ASP A 80 -10.65 7.59 -5.19
CA ASP A 80 -11.34 6.31 -5.41
C ASP A 80 -10.36 5.15 -5.64
N TRP A 81 -9.24 5.41 -6.32
CA TRP A 81 -8.10 4.51 -6.39
C TRP A 81 -6.82 5.33 -6.25
N THR A 82 -6.04 5.01 -5.22
CA THR A 82 -4.75 5.62 -4.92
C THR A 82 -3.65 4.56 -4.98
N VAL A 83 -2.57 4.85 -5.71
CA VAL A 83 -1.42 3.95 -5.81
C VAL A 83 -0.25 4.58 -5.07
N VAL A 84 0.26 3.87 -4.08
CA VAL A 84 1.44 4.26 -3.29
C VAL A 84 2.56 3.27 -3.58
N SER A 85 3.75 3.74 -3.94
CA SER A 85 4.88 2.86 -4.23
C SER A 85 6.14 3.30 -3.49
N GLY A 86 6.96 2.33 -3.12
CA GLY A 86 8.26 2.56 -2.47
C GLY A 86 9.08 1.28 -2.41
N GLY A 87 10.36 1.37 -2.74
CA GLY A 87 11.21 0.19 -2.88
C GLY A 87 10.68 -0.77 -3.95
N ASN A 88 10.58 -2.05 -3.61
CA ASN A 88 10.03 -3.13 -4.44
C ASN A 88 8.55 -3.46 -4.11
N LEU A 89 7.78 -2.48 -3.63
CA LEU A 89 6.36 -2.63 -3.27
C LEU A 89 5.47 -1.57 -3.94
N VAL A 90 4.28 -2.01 -4.38
CA VAL A 90 3.14 -1.14 -4.72
C VAL A 90 1.94 -1.47 -3.84
N ILE A 91 1.28 -0.44 -3.33
CA ILE A 91 0.09 -0.52 -2.49
C ILE A 91 -1.07 0.13 -3.26
N HIS A 92 -2.09 -0.66 -3.56
CA HIS A 92 -3.36 -0.23 -4.14
C HIS A 92 -4.36 0.00 -2.99
N LEU A 93 -4.68 1.26 -2.75
CA LEU A 93 -5.73 1.67 -1.83
C LEU A 93 -6.96 2.06 -2.64
N MET A 94 -8.04 1.29 -2.49
CA MET A 94 -9.20 1.36 -3.36
C MET A 94 -10.49 1.56 -2.55
N SER A 95 -11.48 2.24 -3.12
CA SER A 95 -12.86 2.09 -2.70
C SER A 95 -13.42 0.75 -3.15
N GLU A 96 -14.57 0.36 -2.62
CA GLU A 96 -15.27 -0.85 -3.07
C GLU A 96 -15.56 -0.78 -4.58
N LYS A 97 -16.07 0.36 -5.05
CA LYS A 97 -16.37 0.60 -6.45
C LYS A 97 -15.14 0.45 -7.36
N SER A 98 -13.98 0.97 -6.96
CA SER A 98 -12.79 0.90 -7.81
C SER A 98 -12.11 -0.46 -7.79
N ARG A 99 -12.33 -1.27 -6.75
CA ARG A 99 -11.84 -2.64 -6.67
C ARG A 99 -12.59 -3.63 -7.54
N GLU A 100 -13.88 -3.39 -7.78
CA GLU A 100 -14.73 -4.25 -8.61
C GLU A 100 -14.48 -4.11 -10.13
N TYR A 101 -13.81 -3.04 -10.56
CA TYR A 101 -13.52 -2.74 -11.97
C TYR A 101 -12.28 -3.47 -12.49
#